data_AF-A0A520BGB0-F1
#
_entry.id   AF-A0A520BGB0-F1
#
_cell.length_a   1.000
_cell.length_b   1.000
_cell.length_c   1.000
_cell.angle_alpha   90.00
_cell.angle_beta   90.00
_cell.angle_gamma   90.00
#
_symmetry.space_group_name_H-M   'P 1'
#
loop_
_entity.id
_entity.type
_entity.pdbx_description
1 polymer ?
#
loop_
_entity_poly.entity_id
_entity_poly.type
_entity_poly.pdbx_seq_one_letter_code
_entity_poly.pdbx_strand_id
1 'polypeptide(L)'
;RMRMYMHNLKQKYLVKYIPESLCWTEVPSTLKVYGNQRTRWARGLAQNLWVHKRIIFNPKYGIFGMVSFPYWLLFEWLAPIIEATGVVYYIYMIITGQINWEYAIILLIYVYTFSVMITVFAVLWDEITHKQYESKMEVFKLCVAAMLEPFFYHPLVVFYAIKGNFYSLTGKPMAWGNMQRAGFKKKFSKKKEIIENEN
;
A
#
# COMPACT_ATOMS: atom_id res chain seq x y z
N ARG A 1 -18.43 2.29 -7.02
CA ARG A 1 -19.51 3.22 -7.47
C ARG A 1 -19.71 3.30 -9.00
N MET A 2 -18.81 3.91 -9.80
CA MET A 2 -19.06 4.12 -11.25
C MET A 2 -19.29 2.82 -12.04
N ARG A 3 -18.46 1.79 -11.83
CA ARG A 3 -18.67 0.46 -12.46
C ARG A 3 -20.01 -0.15 -12.09
N MET A 4 -20.41 -0.05 -10.82
CA MET A 4 -21.71 -0.54 -10.35
C MET A 4 -22.86 0.19 -11.03
N TYR A 5 -22.76 1.52 -11.18
CA TYR A 5 -23.75 2.33 -11.88
C TYR A 5 -23.90 1.92 -13.34
N MET A 6 -22.79 1.77 -14.08
CA MET A 6 -22.79 1.31 -15.47
C MET A 6 -23.38 -0.11 -15.63
N HIS A 7 -23.04 -1.03 -14.72
CA HIS A 7 -23.63 -2.38 -14.71
C HIS A 7 -25.14 -2.36 -14.47
N ASN A 8 -25.62 -1.48 -13.58
CA ASN A 8 -27.05 -1.35 -13.30
C ASN A 8 -27.82 -0.75 -14.49
N LEU A 9 -27.22 0.22 -15.20
CA LEU A 9 -27.77 0.78 -16.43
C LEU A 9 -27.59 -0.12 -17.66
N LYS A 10 -26.89 -1.26 -17.53
CA LYS A 10 -26.51 -2.14 -18.63
C LYS A 10 -25.79 -1.41 -19.77
N GLN A 11 -25.05 -0.36 -19.46
CA GLN A 11 -24.28 0.40 -20.44
C GLN A 11 -22.90 -0.24 -20.65
N LYS A 12 -22.45 -0.31 -21.91
CA LYS A 12 -21.10 -0.77 -22.25
C LYS A 12 -20.10 0.26 -21.74
N TYR A 13 -19.08 -0.21 -21.03
CA TYR A 13 -18.01 0.63 -20.50
C TYR A 13 -16.69 -0.13 -20.53
N LEU A 14 -15.59 0.59 -20.50
CA LEU A 14 -14.24 0.03 -20.43
C LEU A 14 -13.40 0.85 -19.46
N VAL A 15 -12.67 0.17 -18.58
CA VAL A 15 -11.69 0.78 -17.68
C VAL A 15 -10.33 0.33 -18.15
N LYS A 16 -9.51 1.24 -18.67
CA LYS A 16 -8.13 0.98 -19.09
C LYS A 16 -7.15 1.58 -18.08
N TYR A 17 -6.03 0.89 -17.87
CA TYR A 17 -4.89 1.38 -17.13
C TYR A 17 -3.84 1.89 -18.13
N ILE A 18 -3.26 3.07 -17.86
CA ILE A 18 -2.16 3.64 -18.64
C ILE A 18 -0.93 3.56 -17.73
N PRO A 19 0.12 2.79 -18.10
CA PRO A 19 1.30 2.57 -17.25
C PRO A 19 2.29 3.74 -17.22
N GLU A 20 1.91 4.89 -17.77
CA GLU A 20 2.77 6.08 -17.83
C GLU A 20 2.55 7.00 -16.63
N SER A 21 3.64 7.49 -16.05
CA SER A 21 3.59 8.51 -15.01
C SER A 21 3.25 9.87 -15.61
N LEU A 22 1.99 10.27 -15.52
CA LEU A 22 1.50 11.55 -16.05
C LEU A 22 1.51 12.68 -15.01
N CYS A 23 1.54 12.34 -13.72
CA CYS A 23 1.38 13.28 -12.62
C CYS A 23 2.38 13.01 -11.50
N TRP A 24 3.01 14.08 -11.00
CA TRP A 24 3.86 14.02 -9.81
C TRP A 24 3.07 14.41 -8.57
N THR A 25 3.16 13.61 -7.51
CA THR A 25 2.48 13.89 -6.24
C THR A 25 3.49 13.94 -5.10
N GLU A 26 3.29 14.85 -4.16
CA GLU A 26 4.08 14.90 -2.93
C GLU A 26 3.74 13.71 -2.01
N VAL A 27 4.78 13.06 -1.48
CA VAL A 27 4.67 11.99 -0.47
C VAL A 27 4.66 12.62 0.93
N PRO A 28 3.96 12.05 1.93
CA PRO A 28 3.97 12.56 3.30
C PRO A 28 5.39 12.76 3.85
N SER A 29 5.70 13.96 4.30
CA SER A 29 7.01 14.33 4.85
C SER A 29 7.21 13.97 6.32
N THR A 30 6.13 13.64 7.04
CA THR A 30 6.17 13.30 8.47
C THR A 30 5.36 12.06 8.77
N LEU A 31 5.78 11.30 9.79
CA LEU A 31 5.11 10.08 10.21
C LEU A 31 3.67 10.33 10.67
N LYS A 32 3.38 11.50 11.26
CA LYS A 32 2.02 11.90 11.65
C LYS A 32 1.10 12.04 10.44
N VAL A 33 1.55 12.70 9.37
CA VAL A 33 0.76 12.87 8.13
C VAL A 33 0.60 11.52 7.43
N TYR A 34 1.66 10.71 7.38
CA TYR A 34 1.63 9.35 6.85
C TYR A 34 0.61 8.46 7.58
N GLY A 35 0.65 8.44 8.92
CA GLY A 35 -0.28 7.66 9.73
C GLY A 35 -1.73 8.08 9.55
N ASN A 36 -1.98 9.40 9.46
CA ASN A 36 -3.32 9.92 9.15
C ASN A 36 -3.79 9.47 7.76
N GLN A 37 -2.91 9.50 6.75
CA GLN A 37 -3.24 9.03 5.40
C GLN A 37 -3.58 7.54 5.39
N ARG A 38 -2.73 6.69 5.97
CA ARG A 38 -2.97 5.23 6.03
C ARG A 38 -4.22 4.86 6.81
N THR A 39 -4.45 5.50 7.96
CA THR A 39 -5.67 5.32 8.77
C THR A 39 -6.92 5.66 7.94
N ARG A 40 -6.86 6.73 7.14
CA ARG A 40 -7.96 7.14 6.26
C ARG A 40 -8.18 6.15 5.11
N TRP A 41 -7.12 5.60 4.53
CA TRP A 41 -7.24 4.60 3.47
C TRP A 41 -7.88 3.31 3.96
N ALA A 42 -7.45 2.79 5.11
CA ALA A 42 -8.05 1.60 5.70
C ALA A 42 -9.54 1.81 6.01
N ARG A 43 -9.90 2.96 6.60
CA ARG A 43 -11.30 3.31 6.85
C ARG A 43 -12.11 3.46 5.55
N GLY A 44 -11.55 4.15 4.55
CA GLY A 44 -12.19 4.35 3.25
C GLY A 44 -12.46 3.03 2.54
N LEU A 45 -11.51 2.09 2.60
CA LEU A 45 -11.67 0.73 2.09
C LEU A 45 -12.81 0.00 2.81
N ALA A 46 -12.80 0.00 4.15
CA ALA A 46 -13.85 -0.62 4.96
C ALA A 46 -15.24 -0.06 4.63
N GLN A 47 -15.37 1.27 4.53
CA GLN A 47 -16.62 1.92 4.17
C GLN A 47 -17.06 1.57 2.73
N ASN A 48 -16.13 1.53 1.79
CA ASN A 48 -16.43 1.20 0.39
C ASN A 48 -16.94 -0.25 0.26
N LEU A 49 -16.26 -1.19 0.90
CA LEU A 49 -16.67 -2.59 0.98
C LEU A 49 -18.05 -2.73 1.65
N TRP A 50 -18.29 -2.01 2.74
CA TRP A 50 -19.58 -2.04 3.44
C TRP A 50 -20.74 -1.51 2.60
N VAL A 51 -20.58 -0.33 1.99
CA VAL A 51 -21.60 0.31 1.14
C VAL A 51 -21.91 -0.55 -0.08
N HIS A 52 -20.90 -1.22 -0.64
CA HIS A 52 -21.02 -2.02 -1.85
C HIS A 52 -21.01 -3.53 -1.59
N LYS A 53 -21.34 -3.98 -0.37
CA LYS A 53 -21.31 -5.40 0.02
C LYS A 53 -22.15 -6.32 -0.86
N ARG A 54 -23.21 -5.79 -1.50
CA ARG A 54 -24.07 -6.52 -2.45
C ARG A 54 -23.37 -6.95 -3.75
N ILE A 55 -22.17 -6.43 -4.01
CA ILE A 55 -21.34 -6.77 -5.18
C ILE A 55 -20.48 -8.00 -4.89
N ILE A 56 -20.14 -8.26 -3.62
CA ILE A 56 -19.27 -9.36 -3.21
C ILE A 56 -19.93 -10.69 -3.60
N PHE A 57 -19.20 -11.51 -4.36
CA PHE A 57 -19.67 -12.81 -4.90
C PHE A 57 -20.96 -12.72 -5.73
N ASN A 58 -21.23 -11.56 -6.35
CA ASN A 58 -22.41 -11.38 -7.16
C ASN A 58 -22.09 -11.54 -8.66
N PRO A 59 -22.58 -12.62 -9.31
CA PRO A 59 -22.26 -12.91 -10.71
C PRO A 59 -22.82 -11.86 -11.69
N LYS A 60 -23.82 -11.06 -11.29
CA LYS A 60 -24.35 -9.95 -12.10
C LYS A 60 -23.29 -8.92 -12.51
N TYR A 61 -22.23 -8.80 -11.71
CA TYR A 61 -21.11 -7.89 -11.97
C TYR A 61 -19.90 -8.57 -12.64
N GLY A 62 -20.05 -9.83 -13.07
CA GLY A 62 -18.99 -10.59 -13.74
C GLY A 62 -17.71 -10.71 -12.90
N ILE A 63 -16.56 -10.58 -13.55
CA ILE A 63 -15.23 -10.65 -12.91
C ILE A 63 -15.09 -9.66 -11.76
N PHE A 64 -15.71 -8.48 -11.88
CA PHE A 64 -15.64 -7.47 -10.82
C PHE A 64 -16.27 -7.97 -9.52
N GLY A 65 -17.46 -8.58 -9.59
CA GLY A 65 -18.16 -9.09 -8.39
C GLY A 65 -17.64 -10.43 -7.90
N MET A 66 -17.14 -11.28 -8.80
CA MET A 66 -16.72 -12.65 -8.46
C MET A 66 -15.25 -12.77 -8.07
N VAL A 67 -14.38 -11.89 -8.57
CA VAL A 67 -12.93 -12.00 -8.37
C VAL A 67 -12.37 -10.74 -7.74
N SER A 68 -12.52 -9.59 -8.40
CA SER A 68 -11.86 -8.36 -7.94
C SER A 68 -12.38 -7.92 -6.56
N PHE A 69 -13.70 -7.80 -6.38
CA PHE A 69 -14.25 -7.28 -5.13
C PHE A 69 -14.01 -8.22 -3.93
N PRO A 70 -14.14 -9.55 -4.07
CA PRO A 70 -13.71 -10.50 -3.05
C PRO A 70 -12.21 -10.42 -2.71
N TYR A 71 -11.34 -10.19 -3.71
CA TYR A 71 -9.91 -9.98 -3.45
C TYR A 71 -9.66 -8.79 -2.52
N TRP A 72 -10.28 -7.64 -2.78
CA TRP A 72 -10.20 -6.46 -1.91
C TRP A 72 -10.74 -6.71 -0.50
N LEU A 73 -11.70 -7.61 -0.34
CA LEU A 73 -12.20 -7.99 0.98
C LEU A 73 -11.19 -8.88 1.73
N LEU A 74 -10.73 -9.96 1.09
CA LEU A 74 -9.98 -11.04 1.75
C LEU A 74 -8.50 -10.72 1.90
N PHE A 75 -7.88 -10.14 0.88
CA PHE A 75 -6.43 -9.95 0.84
C PHE A 75 -6.00 -8.52 1.17
N GLU A 76 -6.88 -7.53 0.99
CA GLU A 76 -6.55 -6.13 1.30
C GLU A 76 -7.12 -5.70 2.65
N TRP A 77 -8.43 -5.84 2.84
CA TRP A 77 -9.08 -5.37 4.07
C TRP A 77 -8.87 -6.30 5.26
N LEU A 78 -9.00 -7.62 5.05
CA LEU A 78 -8.93 -8.62 6.11
C LEU A 78 -7.47 -8.98 6.49
N ALA A 79 -6.52 -8.84 5.57
CA ALA A 79 -5.10 -9.13 5.83
C ALA A 79 -4.52 -8.48 7.09
N PRO A 80 -4.62 -7.15 7.31
CA PRO A 80 -4.08 -6.54 8.53
C PRO A 80 -4.76 -7.02 9.81
N ILE A 81 -6.04 -7.42 9.73
CA ILE A 81 -6.79 -7.96 10.88
C ILE A 81 -6.27 -9.36 11.21
N ILE A 82 -6.14 -10.23 10.20
CA ILE A 82 -5.57 -11.58 10.35
C ILE A 82 -4.16 -11.48 10.90
N GLU A 83 -3.32 -10.61 10.33
CA GLU A 83 -1.94 -10.42 10.77
C GLU A 83 -1.87 -9.98 12.23
N ALA A 84 -2.64 -8.96 12.63
CA ALA A 84 -2.67 -8.51 14.02
C ALA A 84 -3.14 -9.62 14.97
N THR A 85 -4.18 -10.38 14.60
CA THR A 85 -4.64 -11.52 15.41
C THR A 85 -3.61 -12.65 15.45
N GLY A 86 -2.90 -12.90 14.36
CA GLY A 86 -1.84 -13.88 14.25
C GLY A 86 -0.65 -13.53 15.14
N VAL A 87 -0.26 -12.25 15.21
CA VAL A 87 0.78 -11.77 16.13
C VAL A 87 0.36 -11.97 17.58
N VAL A 88 -0.87 -11.62 17.95
CA VAL A 88 -1.40 -11.84 19.32
C VAL A 88 -1.40 -13.33 19.67
N TYR A 89 -1.85 -14.18 18.75
CA TYR A 89 -1.86 -15.62 18.92
C TYR A 89 -0.44 -16.20 19.04
N TYR A 90 0.50 -15.70 18.23
CA TYR A 90 1.89 -16.11 18.29
C TYR A 90 2.52 -15.75 19.64
N ILE A 91 2.27 -14.55 20.16
CA ILE A 91 2.71 -14.13 21.51
C ILE A 91 2.12 -15.06 22.58
N TYR A 92 0.85 -15.41 22.48
CA TYR A 92 0.22 -16.37 23.39
C TYR A 92 0.95 -17.72 23.38
N MET A 93 1.27 -18.26 22.21
CA MET A 93 2.00 -19.53 22.11
C MET A 93 3.43 -19.45 22.66
N ILE A 94 4.11 -18.30 22.54
CA ILE A 94 5.42 -18.08 23.18
C ILE A 94 5.28 -18.22 24.71
N ILE A 95 4.27 -17.56 25.29
CA ILE A 95 4.05 -17.52 26.74
C ILE A 95 3.67 -18.90 27.28
N THR A 96 2.87 -19.68 26.55
CA THR A 96 2.47 -21.03 26.94
C THR A 96 3.52 -22.11 26.64
N GLY A 97 4.63 -21.74 26.00
CA GLY A 97 5.71 -22.68 25.64
C GLY A 97 5.31 -23.70 24.59
N GLN A 98 4.27 -23.43 23.80
CA GLN A 98 3.73 -24.35 22.79
C GLN A 98 4.44 -24.25 21.43
N ILE A 99 5.42 -23.35 21.30
CA ILE A 99 6.13 -23.12 20.04
C ILE A 99 7.27 -24.12 19.86
N ASN A 100 7.24 -24.80 18.71
CA ASN A 100 8.42 -25.43 18.18
C ASN A 100 9.29 -24.39 17.45
N TRP A 101 10.38 -23.99 18.11
CA TRP A 101 11.28 -22.93 17.63
C TRP A 101 12.00 -23.30 16.34
N GLU A 102 12.31 -24.57 16.11
CA GLU A 102 12.98 -25.02 14.88
C GLU A 102 12.10 -24.75 13.66
N TYR A 103 10.85 -25.23 13.69
CA TYR A 103 9.90 -24.98 12.61
C TYR A 103 9.56 -23.49 12.46
N ALA A 104 9.42 -22.77 13.58
CA ALA A 104 9.12 -21.34 13.54
C ALA A 104 10.21 -20.53 12.82
N ILE A 105 11.48 -20.79 13.12
CA ILE A 105 12.62 -20.10 12.48
C ILE A 105 12.73 -20.48 11.00
N ILE A 106 12.61 -21.76 10.67
CA ILE A 106 12.67 -22.22 9.27
C ILE A 106 11.56 -21.56 8.45
N LEU A 107 10.33 -21.58 8.96
CA LEU A 107 9.18 -20.97 8.28
C LEU A 107 9.35 -19.46 8.14
N LEU A 108 9.84 -18.78 9.18
CA LEU A 108 10.07 -17.34 9.15
C LEU A 108 11.10 -16.96 8.07
N ILE A 109 12.24 -17.66 8.01
CA ILE A 109 13.28 -17.44 7.01
C ILE A 109 12.73 -17.71 5.61
N TYR A 110 11.99 -18.81 5.43
CA TYR A 110 11.40 -19.17 4.15
C TYR A 110 10.42 -18.09 3.66
N VAL A 111 9.45 -17.70 4.48
CA VAL A 111 8.44 -16.68 4.11
C VAL A 111 9.10 -15.33 3.84
N TYR A 112 10.07 -14.93 4.68
CA TYR A 112 10.80 -13.69 4.50
C TYR A 112 11.59 -13.66 3.19
N THR A 113 12.42 -14.69 2.94
CA THR A 113 13.23 -14.77 1.72
C THR A 113 12.37 -14.85 0.46
N PHE A 114 11.27 -15.60 0.51
CA PHE A 114 10.32 -15.69 -0.59
C PHE A 114 9.66 -14.33 -0.90
N SER A 115 9.21 -13.60 0.12
CA SER A 115 8.61 -12.27 -0.04
C SER A 115 9.59 -11.24 -0.63
N VAL A 116 10.81 -11.21 -0.09
CA VAL A 116 11.89 -10.34 -0.60
C VAL A 116 12.23 -10.70 -2.05
N MET A 117 12.31 -11.99 -2.38
CA MET A 117 12.60 -12.46 -3.73
C MET A 117 11.56 -11.94 -4.75
N ILE A 118 10.26 -12.08 -4.44
CA ILE A 118 9.19 -11.58 -5.32
C ILE A 118 9.31 -10.07 -5.52
N THR A 119 9.53 -9.33 -4.43
CA THR A 119 9.61 -7.86 -4.48
C THR A 119 10.82 -7.39 -5.28
N VAL A 120 12.00 -7.98 -5.05
CA VAL A 120 13.21 -7.68 -5.81
C VAL A 120 13.03 -8.05 -7.28
N PHE A 121 12.44 -9.20 -7.58
CA PHE A 121 12.15 -9.60 -8.96
C PHE A 121 11.23 -8.60 -9.66
N ALA A 122 10.19 -8.10 -8.99
CA ALA A 122 9.31 -7.08 -9.53
C ALA A 122 10.04 -5.76 -9.83
N VAL A 123 10.90 -5.29 -8.92
CA VAL A 123 11.72 -4.08 -9.11
C VAL A 123 12.69 -4.24 -10.29
N LEU A 124 13.37 -5.39 -10.40
CA LEU A 124 14.30 -5.66 -11.48
C LEU A 124 13.58 -5.79 -12.84
N TRP A 125 12.41 -6.44 -12.85
CA TRP A 125 11.59 -6.58 -14.05
C TRP A 125 11.13 -5.22 -14.58
N ASP A 126 10.71 -4.33 -13.67
CA ASP A 126 10.27 -2.99 -14.04
C ASP A 126 11.43 -2.14 -14.61
N GLU A 127 12.62 -2.23 -14.01
CA GLU A 127 13.82 -1.57 -14.52
C GLU A 127 14.22 -2.06 -15.92
N ILE A 128 14.14 -3.38 -16.17
CA ILE A 128 14.44 -3.95 -17.51
C ILE A 128 13.45 -3.44 -18.56
N THR A 129 12.18 -3.27 -18.20
CA THR A 129 11.10 -2.97 -19.15
C THR A 129 10.94 -1.47 -19.42
N HIS A 130 10.92 -0.64 -18.38
CA HIS A 130 10.54 0.77 -18.47
C HIS A 130 11.71 1.74 -18.24
N LYS A 131 12.87 1.27 -17.75
CA LYS A 131 14.07 2.08 -17.42
C LYS A 131 13.72 3.40 -16.74
N GLN A 132 12.81 3.34 -15.78
CA GLN A 132 12.24 4.53 -15.16
C GLN A 132 13.21 5.18 -14.15
N TYR A 133 14.22 4.44 -13.69
CA TYR A 133 15.19 4.91 -12.71
C TYR A 133 16.42 5.52 -13.38
N GLU A 134 16.87 6.66 -12.87
CA GLU A 134 17.98 7.42 -13.45
C GLU A 134 19.34 6.76 -13.18
N SER A 135 19.44 5.89 -12.17
CA SER A 135 20.69 5.25 -11.75
C SER A 135 20.51 3.86 -11.15
N LYS A 136 21.46 2.96 -11.44
CA LYS A 136 21.57 1.64 -10.79
C LYS A 136 21.64 1.72 -9.26
N MET A 137 22.14 2.84 -8.71
CA MET A 137 22.17 3.07 -7.26
C MET A 137 20.78 3.25 -6.68
N GLU A 138 19.82 3.81 -7.43
CA GLU A 138 18.43 3.94 -7.00
C GLU A 138 17.75 2.57 -6.95
N VAL A 139 17.98 1.74 -7.96
CA VAL A 139 17.50 0.34 -7.98
C VAL A 139 18.06 -0.44 -6.80
N PHE A 140 19.36 -0.30 -6.50
CA PHE A 140 19.97 -0.95 -5.34
C PHE A 140 19.32 -0.49 -4.02
N LYS A 141 19.07 0.82 -3.86
CA LYS A 141 18.37 1.36 -2.69
C LYS A 141 16.95 0.81 -2.56
N LEU A 142 16.23 0.61 -3.67
CA LEU A 142 14.91 -0.02 -3.67
C LEU A 142 14.96 -1.47 -3.24
N CYS A 143 15.95 -2.24 -3.69
CA CYS A 143 16.16 -3.62 -3.23
C CYS A 143 16.44 -3.67 -1.72
N VAL A 144 17.30 -2.79 -1.21
CA VAL A 144 17.57 -2.68 0.24
C VAL A 144 16.31 -2.26 0.99
N ALA A 145 15.53 -1.33 0.43
CA ALA A 145 14.26 -0.92 1.03
C ALA A 145 13.28 -2.09 1.13
N ALA A 146 13.17 -2.94 0.10
CA ALA A 146 12.34 -4.14 0.12
C ALA A 146 12.76 -5.13 1.22
N MET A 147 14.05 -5.25 1.51
CA MET A 147 14.55 -6.11 2.59
C MET A 147 14.21 -5.58 3.99
N LEU A 148 14.22 -4.26 4.15
CA LEU A 148 13.96 -3.58 5.43
C LEU A 148 12.47 -3.32 5.69
N GLU A 149 11.66 -3.29 4.63
CA GLU A 149 10.23 -2.99 4.67
C GLU A 149 9.48 -3.83 5.73
N PRO A 150 9.65 -5.17 5.82
CA PRO A 150 8.88 -6.00 6.76
C PRO A 150 9.13 -5.68 8.23
N PHE A 151 10.28 -5.11 8.56
CA PHE A 151 10.69 -4.84 9.94
C PHE A 151 10.32 -3.43 10.40
N PHE A 152 10.41 -2.45 9.51
CA PHE A 152 10.26 -1.04 9.89
C PHE A 152 8.98 -0.42 9.35
N TYR A 153 8.61 -0.73 8.11
CA TYR A 153 7.51 -0.06 7.43
C TYR A 153 6.21 -0.85 7.54
N HIS A 154 6.24 -2.16 7.31
CA HIS A 154 5.07 -3.02 7.35
C HIS A 154 4.33 -2.99 8.70
N PRO A 155 5.01 -3.06 9.87
CA PRO A 155 4.31 -3.01 11.16
C PRO A 155 3.56 -1.69 11.37
N LEU A 156 4.09 -0.58 10.84
CA LEU A 156 3.41 0.72 10.86
C LEU A 156 2.16 0.71 9.98
N VAL A 157 2.23 0.09 8.80
CA VAL A 157 1.07 -0.07 7.90
C VAL A 157 -0.04 -0.84 8.61
N VAL A 158 0.29 -1.98 9.21
CA VAL A 158 -0.67 -2.84 9.93
C VAL A 158 -1.27 -2.07 11.11
N PHE A 159 -0.45 -1.40 11.91
CA PHE A 159 -0.91 -0.60 13.04
C PHE A 159 -1.93 0.48 12.59
N TYR A 160 -1.61 1.25 11.55
CA TYR A 160 -2.53 2.27 11.04
C TYR A 160 -3.79 1.68 10.39
N ALA A 161 -3.69 0.50 9.79
CA ALA A 161 -4.84 -0.22 9.24
C ALA A 161 -5.80 -0.67 10.36
N ILE A 162 -5.28 -1.25 11.44
CA ILE A 162 -6.08 -1.62 12.62
C ILE A 162 -6.72 -0.38 13.25
N LYS A 163 -5.96 0.69 13.42
CA LYS A 163 -6.49 1.98 13.91
C LYS A 163 -7.61 2.51 13.02
N GLY A 164 -7.45 2.42 11.70
CA GLY A 164 -8.47 2.84 10.72
C GLY A 164 -9.75 2.03 10.85
N ASN A 165 -9.64 0.72 11.00
CA ASN A 165 -10.77 -0.18 11.25
C ASN A 165 -11.48 0.13 12.56
N PHE A 166 -10.73 0.35 13.64
CA PHE A 166 -11.30 0.76 14.94
C PHE A 166 -12.08 2.08 14.84
N TYR A 167 -11.56 3.07 14.09
CA TYR A 167 -12.27 4.33 13.84
C TYR A 167 -13.49 4.18 12.94
N SER A 168 -13.47 3.21 12.02
CA SER A 168 -14.63 2.87 11.21
C SER A 168 -15.77 2.31 12.06
N LEU A 169 -15.44 1.45 13.04
CA LEU A 169 -16.41 0.82 13.95
C LEU A 169 -16.95 1.80 14.99
N THR A 170 -16.11 2.68 15.53
CA THR A 170 -16.49 3.64 16.58
C THR A 170 -17.20 4.89 16.06
N GLY A 171 -17.39 5.02 14.75
CA GLY A 171 -18.16 6.12 14.15
C GLY A 171 -17.52 7.51 14.28
N LYS A 172 -16.26 7.62 14.72
CA LYS A 172 -15.58 8.93 14.89
C LYS A 172 -15.62 9.75 13.60
N PRO A 173 -15.91 11.05 13.62
CA PRO A 173 -15.99 11.86 12.40
C PRO A 173 -14.64 11.89 11.66
N MET A 174 -14.69 11.76 10.34
CA MET A 174 -13.51 11.78 9.48
C MET A 174 -13.12 13.23 9.16
N ALA A 175 -12.20 13.82 9.94
CA ALA A 175 -11.59 15.08 9.56
C ALA A 175 -10.56 14.83 8.45
N TRP A 176 -10.69 15.53 7.32
CA TRP A 176 -9.72 15.43 6.23
C TRP A 176 -8.33 15.96 6.65
N GLY A 177 -8.29 16.88 7.63
CA GLY A 177 -7.06 17.46 8.16
C GLY A 177 -6.30 18.30 7.12
N ASN A 178 -5.39 19.15 7.59
CA ASN A 178 -4.49 19.88 6.69
C ASN A 178 -3.35 18.96 6.24
N MET A 179 -3.30 18.62 4.95
CA MET A 179 -2.09 18.10 4.32
C MET A 179 -1.14 19.28 4.10
N GLN A 180 -0.19 19.46 5.01
CA GLN A 180 0.91 20.40 4.80
C GLN A 180 1.75 19.92 3.62
N ARG A 181 1.67 20.63 2.49
CA ARG A 181 2.47 20.36 1.29
C ARG A 181 3.83 21.02 1.45
N ALA A 182 4.89 20.26 1.20
CA ALA A 182 6.26 20.76 1.31
C ALA A 182 6.70 21.49 0.03
N GLY A 183 6.02 21.27 -1.09
CA GLY A 183 6.43 21.78 -2.40
C GLY A 183 7.64 21.05 -2.98
N PHE A 184 7.79 21.11 -4.30
CA PHE A 184 9.01 20.63 -4.96
C PHE A 184 10.10 21.70 -4.81
N LYS A 185 11.22 21.39 -4.14
CA LYS A 185 12.38 22.29 -4.11
C LYS A 185 12.88 22.49 -5.55
N LYS A 186 12.69 23.68 -6.12
CA LYS A 186 13.38 24.11 -7.34
C LYS A 186 14.87 24.18 -7.01
N LYS A 187 15.64 23.18 -7.45
CA LYS A 187 17.10 23.27 -7.49
C LYS A 187 17.41 24.26 -8.61
N PHE A 188 17.37 25.57 -8.33
CA PHE A 188 17.91 26.56 -9.26
C PHE A 188 19.40 26.23 -9.40
N SER A 189 19.75 25.65 -10.55
CA SER A 189 21.13 25.43 -10.93
C SER A 189 21.84 26.78 -10.89
N LYS A 190 22.78 26.95 -9.96
CA LYS A 190 23.84 27.96 -10.01
C LYS A 190 24.64 27.74 -11.30
N LYS A 191 24.14 28.25 -12.43
CA LYS A 191 24.87 28.32 -13.70
C LYS A 191 24.67 29.68 -14.40
N LYS A 192 24.17 30.68 -13.67
CA LYS A 192 23.95 32.04 -14.21
C LYS A 192 24.91 33.11 -13.65
N GLU A 193 25.73 32.79 -12.65
CA GLU A 193 26.71 33.75 -12.06
C GLU A 193 28.07 33.78 -12.77
N ILE A 194 28.33 32.95 -13.80
CA ILE A 194 29.63 32.95 -14.49
C ILE A 194 29.59 33.78 -15.79
N ILE A 195 28.42 34.07 -16.36
CA ILE A 195 28.32 34.80 -17.64
C ILE A 195 28.22 36.33 -17.44
N GLU A 196 27.94 36.81 -16.23
CA GLU A 196 27.84 38.25 -15.93
C GLU A 196 29.14 38.91 -15.42
N ASN A 197 30.22 38.15 -15.26
CA ASN A 197 31.54 38.67 -14.86
C ASN A 197 32.59 38.68 -16.00
N GLU A 198 32.19 38.44 -17.25
CA GLU A 198 33.06 38.46 -18.43
C GLU A 198 32.63 39.48 -19.51
N ASN A 199 31.81 40.49 -19.18
CA ASN A 199 31.51 41.62 -20.07
C ASN A 199 31.96 42.95 -19.46
#